data_AF-A0A936BT54-F1
#
_entry.id   AF-A0A936BT54-F1
#
_cell.length_a   1.000
_cell.length_b   1.000
_cell.length_c   1.000
_cell.angle_alpha   90.00
_cell.angle_beta   90.00
_cell.angle_gamma   90.00
#
_symmetry.space_group_name_H-M   'P 1'
#
loop_
_entity.id
_entity.type
_entity.pdbx_description
1 polymer ?
#
loop_
_entity_poly.entity_id
_entity_poly.type
_entity_poly.pdbx_seq_one_letter_code
_entity_poly.pdbx_strand_id
1 'polypeptide(L)'
;MPNKNSHQPLEAFVHRALRELPTERAPAALEARVLAALAARHQQSWWQAGWRAWPVVPRTIVLAAAAAATLALAWGFFAGAHVAGTFSWSAWIGTHAPTLAALGSAAATLVDALGLCVRKFQPYLVGLAVLVTGAYAALIALGSGLYRGLVPNR
;
A
#
# COMPACT_ATOMS: atom_id res chain seq x y z
N MET A 1 5.68 -28.35 -25.11
CA MET A 1 5.91 -27.15 -24.27
C MET A 1 5.63 -25.92 -25.13
N PRO A 2 4.49 -25.23 -25.00
CA PRO A 2 4.12 -24.13 -25.89
C PRO A 2 4.78 -22.81 -25.46
N ASN A 3 5.42 -22.13 -26.42
CA ASN A 3 6.17 -20.89 -26.23
C ASN A 3 5.24 -19.66 -26.17
N LYS A 4 5.51 -18.74 -25.24
CA LYS A 4 4.77 -17.51 -24.93
C LYS A 4 4.98 -16.44 -26.01
N ASN A 5 4.22 -16.48 -27.10
CA ASN A 5 4.24 -15.42 -28.12
C ASN A 5 3.08 -14.43 -27.96
N SER A 6 2.93 -13.83 -26.77
CA SER A 6 1.90 -12.81 -26.48
C SER A 6 2.13 -11.46 -27.19
N HIS A 7 3.23 -11.30 -27.93
CA HIS A 7 3.58 -10.08 -28.67
C HIS A 7 3.01 -10.03 -30.09
N GLN A 8 2.72 -11.19 -30.69
CA GLN A 8 2.20 -11.30 -32.06
C GLN A 8 0.90 -10.53 -32.33
N PRO A 9 -0.11 -10.51 -31.43
CA PRO A 9 -1.35 -9.80 -31.73
C PRO A 9 -1.18 -8.27 -31.74
N LEU A 10 -0.28 -7.73 -30.92
CA LEU A 10 0.00 -6.29 -30.89
C LEU A 10 0.79 -5.86 -32.13
N GLU A 11 1.81 -6.62 -32.51
CA GLU A 11 2.58 -6.34 -33.73
C GLU A 11 1.69 -6.37 -34.98
N ALA A 12 0.83 -7.38 -35.11
CA ALA A 12 -0.10 -7.48 -36.24
C ALA A 12 -1.10 -6.32 -36.29
N PHE A 13 -1.58 -5.87 -35.12
CA PHE A 13 -2.49 -4.73 -35.02
C PHE A 13 -1.78 -3.41 -35.38
N VAL A 14 -0.60 -3.15 -34.82
CA VAL A 14 0.20 -1.94 -35.09
C VAL A 14 0.58 -1.89 -36.57
N HIS A 15 0.99 -3.02 -37.15
CA HIS A 15 1.35 -3.10 -38.57
C HIS A 15 0.18 -2.80 -39.50
N ARG A 16 -1.04 -3.23 -39.13
CA ARG A 16 -2.26 -2.90 -39.87
C ARG A 16 -2.60 -1.42 -39.75
N ALA A 17 -2.62 -0.89 -38.53
CA ALA A 17 -2.91 0.53 -38.27
C ALA A 17 -1.91 1.48 -38.96
N LEU A 18 -0.62 1.10 -39.03
CA LEU A 18 0.40 1.88 -39.73
C LEU A 18 0.21 1.93 -41.25
N ARG A 19 -0.34 0.87 -41.84
CA ARG A 19 -0.63 0.81 -43.29
C ARG A 19 -1.91 1.52 -43.69
N GLU A 20 -2.83 1.70 -42.76
CA GLU A 20 -4.07 2.44 -42.98
C GLU A 20 -3.88 3.97 -42.89
N LEU A 21 -2.72 4.44 -42.42
CA LEU A 21 -2.39 5.86 -42.38
C LEU A 21 -2.14 6.41 -43.80
N PRO A 22 -2.72 7.57 -44.15
CA PRO A 22 -2.42 8.27 -45.40
C PRO A 22 -0.91 8.55 -45.50
N THR A 23 -0.36 8.43 -46.71
CA THR A 23 1.06 8.71 -46.98
C THR A 23 1.33 10.22 -46.93
N GLU A 24 1.30 10.83 -45.75
CA GLU A 24 1.73 12.20 -45.54
C GLU A 24 3.26 12.28 -45.42
N ARG A 25 3.83 13.33 -46.01
CA ARG A 25 5.27 13.57 -45.98
C ARG A 25 5.67 13.93 -44.54
N ALA A 26 6.45 13.06 -43.89
CA ALA A 26 6.94 13.32 -42.54
C ALA A 26 7.76 14.62 -42.50
N PRO A 27 7.58 15.49 -41.50
CA PRO A 27 8.40 16.69 -41.32
C PRO A 27 9.88 16.31 -41.23
N ALA A 28 10.77 17.01 -41.93
CA ALA A 28 12.21 16.72 -41.94
C ALA A 28 12.85 16.72 -40.53
N ALA A 29 12.24 17.44 -39.58
CA ALA A 29 12.69 17.49 -38.18
C ALA A 29 12.17 16.35 -37.30
N LEU A 30 11.28 15.48 -37.79
CA LEU A 30 10.67 14.40 -36.98
C LEU A 30 11.73 13.45 -36.44
N GLU A 31 12.64 12.99 -37.30
CA GLU A 31 13.71 12.07 -36.93
C GLU A 31 14.59 12.65 -35.82
N ALA A 32 15.05 13.90 -35.99
CA ALA A 32 15.88 14.58 -35.00
C ALA A 32 15.14 14.75 -33.66
N ARG A 33 13.84 15.08 -33.68
CA ARG A 33 13.01 15.21 -32.48
C ARG A 33 12.79 13.88 -31.76
N VAL A 34 12.58 12.79 -32.51
CA VAL A 34 12.39 11.45 -31.94
C VAL A 34 13.69 10.97 -31.28
N LEU A 35 14.83 11.14 -31.95
CA LEU A 35 16.14 10.77 -31.41
C LEU A 35 16.48 11.60 -30.16
N ALA A 36 16.20 12.90 -30.17
CA ALA A 36 16.40 13.75 -29.00
C ALA A 36 15.49 13.34 -27.81
N ALA A 37 14.23 13.01 -28.08
CA ALA A 37 13.30 12.54 -27.05
C ALA A 37 13.70 11.17 -26.47
N LEU A 38 14.21 10.25 -27.30
CA LEU A 38 14.75 8.96 -26.85
C LEU A 38 15.99 9.15 -25.98
N ALA A 39 16.93 10.00 -26.41
CA ALA A 39 18.12 10.33 -25.63
C ALA A 39 17.75 10.93 -24.26
N ALA A 40 16.76 11.83 -24.22
CA ALA A 40 16.26 12.41 -22.97
C ALA A 40 15.63 11.35 -22.03
N ARG A 41 14.89 10.38 -22.58
CA ARG A 41 14.34 9.26 -21.79
C ARG A 41 15.42 8.36 -21.21
N HIS A 42 16.51 8.13 -21.93
CA HIS A 42 17.65 7.36 -21.43
C HIS A 42 18.41 8.07 -20.30
N GLN A 43 18.32 9.41 -20.23
CA GLN A 43 18.92 10.20 -19.15
C GLN A 43 18.01 10.37 -17.93
N GLN A 44 16.80 9.80 -17.93
CA GLN A 44 15.92 9.90 -16.77
C GLN A 44 16.51 9.18 -15.57
N SER A 45 16.61 9.93 -14.48
CA SER A 45 16.98 9.42 -13.18
C SER A 45 16.07 8.27 -12.72
N TRP A 46 16.65 7.31 -11.99
CA TRP A 46 15.94 6.11 -11.58
C TRP A 46 14.71 6.38 -10.70
N TRP A 47 14.68 7.48 -9.94
CA TRP A 47 13.52 7.87 -9.12
C TRP A 47 12.36 8.41 -9.97
N GLN A 48 12.63 8.88 -11.18
CA GLN A 48 11.62 9.24 -12.17
C GLN A 48 11.15 8.02 -12.98
N ALA A 49 11.96 6.97 -13.06
CA ALA A 49 11.58 5.71 -13.68
C ALA A 49 10.56 4.93 -12.81
N GLY A 50 9.84 3.98 -13.43
CA GLY A 50 8.84 3.16 -12.73
C GLY A 50 9.48 2.23 -11.68
N TRP A 51 8.69 1.74 -10.72
CA TRP A 51 9.15 0.90 -9.59
C TRP A 51 10.04 -0.31 -9.98
N ARG A 52 9.83 -0.88 -11.18
CA ARG A 52 10.66 -1.97 -11.71
C ARG A 52 12.08 -1.55 -12.13
N ALA A 53 12.26 -0.29 -12.52
CA ALA A 53 13.53 0.29 -12.96
C ALA A 53 14.35 0.86 -11.79
N TRP A 54 13.81 0.84 -10.57
CA TRP A 54 14.53 1.29 -9.39
C TRP A 54 15.68 0.33 -9.06
N PRO A 55 16.84 0.85 -8.65
CA PRO A 55 17.92 0.05 -8.11
C PRO A 55 17.42 -0.77 -6.91
N VAL A 56 18.04 -1.93 -6.68
CA VAL A 56 17.60 -2.90 -5.67
C VAL A 56 17.57 -2.27 -4.28
N VAL A 57 18.56 -1.45 -3.94
CA VAL A 57 18.74 -0.84 -2.61
C VAL A 57 17.55 0.06 -2.19
N PRO A 58 17.17 1.13 -2.91
CA PRO A 58 16.02 1.95 -2.52
C PRO A 58 14.71 1.15 -2.51
N ARG A 59 14.59 0.16 -3.40
CA ARG A 59 13.43 -0.71 -3.47
C ARG A 59 13.28 -1.58 -2.22
N THR A 60 14.36 -2.16 -1.73
CA THR A 60 14.35 -2.97 -0.50
C THR A 60 14.16 -2.10 0.74
N ILE A 61 14.72 -0.89 0.77
CA ILE A 61 14.52 0.06 1.89
C ILE A 61 13.04 0.42 2.03
N VAL A 62 12.37 0.78 0.94
CA VAL A 62 10.94 1.14 0.98
C VAL A 62 10.08 -0.06 1.39
N LEU A 63 10.37 -1.26 0.87
CA LEU A 63 9.66 -2.48 1.29
C LEU A 63 9.90 -2.82 2.75
N ALA A 64 11.15 -2.69 3.23
CA ALA A 64 11.51 -2.92 4.62
C ALA A 64 10.84 -1.89 5.54
N ALA A 65 10.79 -0.62 5.15
CA ALA A 65 10.10 0.43 5.91
C ALA A 65 8.58 0.15 5.98
N ALA A 66 7.97 -0.25 4.87
CA ALA A 66 6.56 -0.63 4.84
C ALA A 66 6.27 -1.85 5.73
N ALA A 67 7.11 -2.88 5.67
CA ALA A 67 7.02 -4.06 6.51
C ALA A 67 7.24 -3.74 8.00
N ALA A 68 8.23 -2.91 8.32
CA ALA A 68 8.50 -2.47 9.69
C ALA A 68 7.35 -1.64 10.24
N ALA A 69 6.76 -0.74 9.45
CA ALA A 69 5.60 0.04 9.87
C ALA A 69 4.38 -0.86 10.16
N THR A 70 4.13 -1.87 9.32
CA THR A 70 3.03 -2.82 9.56
C THR A 70 3.27 -3.68 10.80
N LEU A 71 4.51 -4.15 10.99
CA LEU A 71 4.88 -4.92 12.18
C LEU A 71 4.82 -4.08 13.47
N ALA A 72 5.26 -2.82 13.43
CA ALA A 72 5.21 -1.91 14.58
C ALA A 72 3.76 -1.60 14.98
N LEU A 73 2.88 -1.38 14.00
CA LEU A 73 1.45 -1.20 14.25
C LEU A 73 0.83 -2.47 14.85
N ALA A 74 1.15 -3.65 14.31
CA ALA A 74 0.69 -4.92 14.86
C ALA A 74 1.20 -5.11 16.30
N TRP A 75 2.49 -4.84 16.56
CA TRP A 75 3.09 -4.97 17.88
C TRP A 75 2.47 -4.02 18.91
N GLY A 76 2.35 -2.72 18.60
CA GLY A 76 1.73 -1.74 19.49
C GLY A 76 0.29 -2.12 19.86
N PHE A 77 -0.41 -2.78 18.94
CA PHE A 77 -1.76 -3.27 19.16
C PHE A 77 -1.81 -4.48 20.10
N PHE A 78 -0.94 -5.48 19.92
CA PHE A 78 -0.84 -6.63 20.82
C PHE A 78 -0.31 -6.25 22.21
N ALA A 79 0.70 -5.38 22.27
CA ALA A 79 1.26 -4.90 23.53
C ALA A 79 0.24 -4.06 24.31
N GLY A 80 -0.51 -3.18 23.64
CA GLY A 80 -1.60 -2.42 24.25
C GLY A 80 -2.71 -3.33 24.79
N ALA A 81 -3.06 -4.39 24.06
CA ALA A 81 -4.03 -5.39 24.51
C ALA A 81 -3.54 -6.17 25.74
N HIS A 82 -2.24 -6.47 25.85
CA HIS A 82 -1.65 -7.12 27.03
C HIS A 82 -1.64 -6.20 28.26
N VAL A 83 -1.18 -4.95 28.12
CA VAL A 83 -1.10 -3.99 29.24
C VAL A 83 -2.50 -3.60 29.75
N ALA A 84 -3.47 -3.45 28.86
CA ALA A 84 -4.86 -3.21 29.26
C ALA A 84 -5.50 -4.40 29.98
N GLY A 85 -4.97 -5.62 29.83
CA GLY A 85 -5.45 -6.82 30.52
C GLY A 85 -4.80 -7.09 31.88
N THR A 86 -3.70 -6.42 32.20
CA THR A 86 -3.03 -6.57 33.50
C THR A 86 -3.58 -5.63 34.58
N PHE A 87 -4.31 -4.59 34.20
CA PHE A 87 -4.93 -3.67 35.15
C PHE A 87 -6.27 -4.23 35.62
N SER A 88 -6.32 -4.70 36.87
CA SER A 88 -7.54 -5.19 37.50
C SER A 88 -8.34 -4.02 38.09
N TRP A 89 -9.37 -3.59 37.36
CA TRP A 89 -10.29 -2.56 37.84
C TRP A 89 -11.01 -2.98 39.12
N SER A 90 -11.36 -4.26 39.25
CA SER A 90 -12.00 -4.81 40.45
C SER A 90 -11.09 -4.71 41.69
N ALA A 91 -9.79 -4.99 41.55
CA ALA A 91 -8.83 -4.86 42.63
C ALA A 91 -8.61 -3.38 43.02
N TRP A 92 -8.52 -2.48 42.04
CA TRP A 92 -8.36 -1.04 42.30
C TRP A 92 -9.57 -0.46 43.06
N ILE A 93 -10.81 -0.78 42.61
CA ILE A 93 -12.04 -0.31 43.27
C ILE A 93 -12.16 -0.90 44.68
N GLY A 94 -11.83 -2.18 44.86
CA GLY A 94 -11.81 -2.83 46.18
C GLY A 94 -10.84 -2.18 47.16
N THR A 95 -9.74 -1.61 46.66
CA THR A 95 -8.71 -0.95 47.49
C THR A 95 -9.09 0.49 47.86
N HIS A 96 -9.74 1.23 46.95
CA HIS A 96 -10.01 2.66 47.13
C HIS A 96 -11.44 3.00 47.55
N ALA A 97 -12.42 2.11 47.38
CA ALA A 97 -13.81 2.36 47.74
C ALA A 97 -14.54 1.08 48.23
N PRO A 98 -14.16 0.54 49.41
CA PRO A 98 -14.65 -0.75 49.90
C PRO A 98 -16.17 -0.76 50.20
N THR A 99 -16.76 0.39 50.56
CA THR A 99 -18.21 0.53 50.80
C THR A 99 -19.03 0.47 49.52
N LEU A 100 -18.41 0.77 48.37
CA LEU A 100 -19.01 0.63 47.05
C LEU A 100 -18.62 -0.69 46.38
N ALA A 101 -17.86 -1.57 47.03
CA ALA A 101 -17.28 -2.76 46.40
C ALA A 101 -18.33 -3.70 45.77
N ALA A 102 -19.54 -3.79 46.33
CA ALA A 102 -20.62 -4.60 45.73
C ALA A 102 -21.14 -4.00 44.41
N LEU A 103 -21.32 -2.67 44.33
CA LEU A 103 -21.67 -1.96 43.10
C LEU A 103 -20.47 -1.87 42.12
N GLY A 104 -19.28 -1.69 42.67
CA GLY A 104 -18.01 -1.56 41.96
C GLY A 104 -17.55 -2.85 41.31
N SER A 105 -17.80 -4.01 41.94
CA SER A 105 -17.51 -5.33 41.36
C SER A 105 -18.45 -5.66 40.21
N ALA A 106 -19.74 -5.29 40.29
CA ALA A 106 -20.67 -5.40 39.18
C ALA A 106 -20.31 -4.45 38.02
N ALA A 107 -19.85 -3.24 38.31
CA ALA A 107 -19.35 -2.32 37.29
C ALA A 107 -18.05 -2.82 36.65
N ALA A 108 -17.13 -3.36 37.46
CA ALA A 108 -15.86 -3.90 36.98
C ALA A 108 -16.06 -5.13 36.08
N THR A 109 -16.98 -6.04 36.42
CA THR A 109 -17.27 -7.20 35.56
C THR A 109 -17.89 -6.78 34.23
N LEU A 110 -18.68 -5.71 34.22
CA LEU A 110 -19.26 -5.14 33.01
C LEU A 110 -18.19 -4.48 32.12
N VAL A 111 -17.21 -3.79 32.72
CA VAL A 111 -16.03 -3.26 32.04
C VAL A 111 -15.13 -4.38 31.50
N ASP A 112 -14.90 -5.43 32.27
CA ASP A 112 -14.11 -6.59 31.84
C ASP A 112 -14.80 -7.36 30.71
N ALA A 113 -16.13 -7.50 30.76
CA ALA A 113 -16.92 -8.10 29.69
C ALA A 113 -16.88 -7.26 28.40
N LEU A 114 -16.94 -5.93 28.52
CA LEU A 114 -16.72 -5.03 27.39
C LEU A 114 -15.30 -5.16 26.84
N GLY A 115 -14.28 -5.26 27.70
CA GLY A 115 -12.90 -5.51 27.32
C GLY A 115 -12.72 -6.84 26.57
N LEU A 116 -13.43 -7.90 26.99
CA LEU A 116 -13.46 -9.19 26.30
C LEU A 116 -14.13 -9.11 24.92
N CYS A 117 -15.23 -8.36 24.79
CA CYS A 117 -15.87 -8.10 23.49
C CYS A 117 -14.93 -7.35 22.54
N VAL A 118 -14.25 -6.32 23.04
CA VAL A 118 -13.24 -5.57 22.27
C VAL A 118 -12.08 -6.47 21.87
N ARG A 119 -11.56 -7.31 22.78
CA ARG A 119 -10.51 -8.30 22.49
C ARG A 119 -10.94 -9.35 21.46
N LYS A 120 -12.21 -9.76 21.46
CA LYS A 120 -12.74 -10.70 20.48
C LYS A 120 -12.88 -10.08 19.08
N PHE A 121 -13.20 -8.78 19.01
CA PHE A 121 -13.28 -8.04 17.75
C PHE A 121 -11.92 -7.49 17.26
N GLN A 122 -10.92 -7.47 18.15
CA GLN A 122 -9.54 -7.05 17.94
C GLN A 122 -8.89 -7.61 16.65
N PRO A 123 -8.94 -8.92 16.33
CA PRO A 123 -8.34 -9.43 15.09
C PRO A 123 -9.00 -8.88 13.82
N TYR A 124 -10.30 -8.60 13.87
CA TYR A 124 -11.02 -8.00 12.73
C TYR A 124 -10.64 -6.54 12.51
N LEU A 125 -10.40 -5.79 13.59
CA LEU A 125 -9.91 -4.41 13.50
C LEU A 125 -8.49 -4.33 12.93
N VAL A 126 -7.60 -5.27 13.27
CA VAL A 126 -6.26 -5.37 12.65
C VAL A 126 -6.38 -5.76 11.19
N GLY A 127 -7.19 -6.77 10.89
CA GLY A 127 -7.45 -7.18 9.51
C GLY A 127 -7.93 -6.00 8.67
N LEU A 128 -8.87 -5.21 9.19
CA LEU A 128 -9.37 -4.00 8.56
C LEU A 128 -8.27 -2.94 8.40
N ALA A 129 -7.50 -2.64 9.45
CA ALA A 129 -6.45 -1.63 9.40
C ALA A 129 -5.34 -2.02 8.39
N VAL A 130 -4.89 -3.28 8.40
CA VAL A 130 -3.90 -3.80 7.44
C VAL A 130 -4.47 -3.75 6.03
N LEU A 131 -5.73 -4.13 5.84
CA LEU A 131 -6.40 -4.09 4.54
C LEU A 131 -6.53 -2.65 4.02
N VAL A 132 -6.95 -1.70 4.87
CA VAL A 132 -7.07 -0.27 4.50
C VAL A 132 -5.70 0.33 4.17
N THR A 133 -4.70 0.07 5.01
CA THR A 133 -3.35 0.61 4.79
C THR A 133 -2.71 -0.01 3.54
N GLY A 134 -2.87 -1.32 3.34
CA GLY A 134 -2.43 -2.02 2.15
C GLY A 134 -3.16 -1.56 0.89
N ALA A 135 -4.48 -1.32 0.97
CA ALA A 135 -5.27 -0.79 -0.14
C ALA A 135 -4.86 0.64 -0.49
N TYR A 136 -4.60 1.50 0.49
CA TYR A 136 -4.08 2.86 0.26
C TYR A 136 -2.69 2.84 -0.38
N ALA A 137 -1.79 1.99 0.11
CA ALA A 137 -0.48 1.80 -0.49
C ALA A 137 -0.59 1.31 -1.94
N ALA A 138 -1.50 0.36 -2.20
CA ALA A 138 -1.79 -0.12 -3.54
C ALA A 138 -2.37 0.98 -4.44
N LEU A 139 -3.30 1.79 -3.95
CA LEU A 139 -3.88 2.93 -4.67
C LEU A 139 -2.85 4.01 -4.98
N ILE A 140 -1.93 4.32 -4.05
CA ILE A 140 -0.83 5.25 -4.29
C ILE A 140 0.12 4.69 -5.37
N ALA A 141 0.42 3.39 -5.31
CA ALA A 141 1.24 2.72 -6.33
C ALA A 141 0.55 2.70 -7.71
N LEU A 142 -0.77 2.46 -7.75
CA LEU A 142 -1.57 2.43 -8.98
C LEU A 142 -1.78 3.83 -9.55
N GLY A 143 -2.11 4.81 -8.72
CA GLY A 143 -2.31 6.21 -9.09
C GLY A 143 -1.04 6.86 -9.60
N SER A 144 0.10 6.62 -8.94
CA SER A 144 1.40 7.07 -9.47
C SER A 144 1.77 6.41 -10.80
N GLY A 145 1.37 5.14 -11.01
CA GLY A 145 1.52 4.44 -12.29
C GLY A 145 0.63 5.02 -13.40
N LEU A 146 -0.67 5.21 -13.12
CA LEU A 146 -1.66 5.69 -14.09
C LEU A 146 -1.50 7.17 -14.44
N TYR A 147 -1.23 8.03 -13.44
CA TYR A 147 -0.98 9.46 -13.65
C TYR A 147 0.17 9.67 -14.64
N ARG A 148 1.23 8.85 -14.56
CA ARG A 148 2.36 8.90 -15.50
C ARG A 148 2.07 8.27 -16.86
N GLY A 149 1.06 7.41 -16.98
CA GLY A 149 0.62 6.84 -18.26
C GLY A 149 -0.29 7.78 -19.05
N LEU A 150 -1.07 8.61 -18.36
CA LEU A 150 -2.06 9.51 -18.97
C LEU A 150 -1.59 10.95 -19.12
N VAL A 151 -0.67 11.44 -18.28
CA VAL A 151 -0.07 12.77 -18.47
C VAL A 151 1.02 12.66 -19.55
N PRO A 152 0.80 13.19 -20.76
CA PRO A 152 1.84 13.22 -21.78
C PRO A 152 2.93 14.16 -21.28
N ASN A 153 4.15 13.64 -21.15
CA ASN A 153 5.33 14.40 -20.85
C ASN A 153 5.56 15.40 -22.01
N ARG A 154 4.99 16.61 -21.91
CA ARG A 154 5.26 17.72 -22.82
C ARG A 154 6.64 18.29 -22.56
#